data_AF-A0A2V4DSH1-F1
#
_entry.id   AF-A0A2V4DSH1-F1
#
_cell.length_a   1.000
_cell.length_b   1.000
_cell.length_c   1.000
_cell.angle_alpha   90.00
_cell.angle_beta   90.00
_cell.angle_gamma   90.00
#
_symmetry.space_group_name_H-M   'P 1'
#
loop_
_entity.id
_entity.type
_entity.pdbx_description
1 polymer ?
#
loop_
_entity_poly.entity_id
_entity_poly.type
_entity_poly.pdbx_seq_one_letter_code
_entity_poly.pdbx_strand_id
1 'polypeptide(L)'
;MDKLKQIYKLSPIALLIIVIFSIYFAYQCFEDEQTAKQQMTELSSQMQQLQQKIIKNNQIITDNELSKHELENQSISRQEQINEQLKDNDCANRLIPMPISGSMYNRAKSLRESANPSKSAQ
;
A
#
# COMPACT_ATOMS: atom_id res chain seq x y z
N MET A 1 12.37 -54.79 58.89
CA MET A 1 11.28 -53.78 59.02
C MET A 1 11.77 -52.35 58.79
N ASP A 2 13.06 -52.04 58.93
CA ASP A 2 13.59 -50.67 58.77
C ASP A 2 13.46 -50.05 57.37
N LYS A 3 13.60 -50.84 56.29
CA LYS A 3 13.46 -50.33 54.91
C LYS A 3 12.04 -49.82 54.60
N LEU A 4 11.01 -50.47 55.13
CA LEU A 4 9.61 -50.04 55.00
C LEU A 4 9.34 -48.72 55.73
N LYS A 5 9.95 -48.52 56.91
CA LYS A 5 9.87 -47.28 57.70
C LYS A 5 10.56 -46.10 57.00
N GLN A 6 11.65 -46.36 56.28
CA GLN A 6 12.37 -45.36 55.48
C GLN A 6 11.57 -44.92 54.24
N ILE A 7 10.95 -45.86 53.52
CA ILE A 7 10.10 -45.56 52.36
C ILE A 7 8.89 -44.71 52.75
N TYR A 8 8.26 -45.01 53.89
CA TYR A 8 7.11 -44.24 54.39
C TYR A 8 7.48 -42.79 54.78
N LYS A 9 8.75 -42.54 55.17
CA LYS A 9 9.26 -41.19 55.45
C LYS A 9 9.61 -40.40 54.18
N LEU A 10 10.03 -41.07 53.11
CA LEU A 10 10.37 -40.45 51.82
C LEU A 10 9.14 -40.15 50.95
N SER A 11 8.07 -40.95 51.07
CA SER A 11 6.79 -40.79 50.37
C SER A 11 6.16 -39.39 50.48
N PRO A 12 5.99 -38.79 51.68
CA PRO A 12 5.38 -37.46 51.79
C PRO A 12 6.26 -36.34 51.21
N ILE A 13 7.58 -36.50 51.21
CA ILE A 13 8.52 -35.54 50.62
C ILE A 13 8.37 -35.52 49.09
N ALA A 14 8.29 -36.71 48.47
CA ALA A 14 8.06 -36.82 47.04
C ALA A 14 6.70 -36.22 46.63
N LEU A 15 5.66 -36.43 47.44
CA LEU A 15 4.32 -35.91 47.20
C LEU A 15 4.29 -34.36 47.28
N LEU A 16 5.00 -33.78 48.25
CA LEU A 16 5.18 -32.32 48.36
C LEU A 16 5.87 -31.73 47.13
N ILE A 17 6.93 -32.37 46.64
CA ILE A 17 7.65 -31.93 45.43
C ILE A 17 6.70 -31.94 44.22
N ILE A 18 5.93 -33.01 44.04
CA ILE A 18 4.97 -33.11 42.93
C ILE A 18 3.92 -31.99 43.01
N VAL A 19 3.39 -31.68 44.19
CA VAL A 19 2.40 -30.61 44.37
C VAL A 19 2.99 -29.24 44.05
N ILE A 20 4.23 -28.96 44.48
CA ILE A 20 4.90 -27.69 44.17
C ILE A 20 5.11 -27.54 42.67
N PHE A 21 5.58 -28.60 42.00
CA PHE A 21 5.75 -28.58 40.54
C PHE A 21 4.42 -28.45 39.81
N SER A 22 3.34 -29.09 40.27
CA SER A 22 2.03 -28.98 39.62
C SER A 22 1.45 -27.57 39.76
N ILE A 23 1.63 -26.93 40.92
CA ILE A 23 1.22 -25.53 41.13
C ILE A 23 2.04 -24.60 40.24
N TYR A 24 3.36 -24.78 40.19
CA TYR A 24 4.24 -23.98 39.33
C TYR A 24 3.84 -24.11 37.85
N PHE A 25 3.64 -25.34 37.37
CA PHE A 25 3.24 -25.60 35.99
C PHE A 25 1.85 -25.03 35.67
N ALA A 26 0.90 -25.15 36.60
CA ALA A 26 -0.43 -24.59 36.44
C ALA A 26 -0.39 -23.06 36.33
N TYR A 27 0.44 -22.40 37.16
CA TYR A 27 0.62 -20.94 37.09
C TYR A 27 1.25 -20.51 35.76
N GLN A 28 2.32 -21.19 35.35
CA GLN A 28 3.02 -20.88 34.09
C GLN A 28 2.10 -21.06 32.88
N CYS A 29 1.33 -22.15 32.86
CA CYS A 29 0.35 -22.42 31.80
C CYS A 29 -0.76 -21.35 31.73
N PHE A 30 -1.21 -20.85 32.89
CA PHE A 30 -2.21 -19.77 32.95
C PHE A 30 -1.66 -18.44 32.42
N GLU A 31 -0.43 -18.09 32.80
CA GLU A 31 0.24 -16.87 32.34
C GLU A 31 0.53 -16.92 30.84
N ASP A 32 0.97 -18.07 30.32
CA ASP A 32 1.20 -18.31 28.90
C ASP A 32 -0.11 -18.19 28.10
N GLU A 33 -1.21 -18.76 28.60
CA GLU A 33 -2.52 -18.65 27.95
C GLU A 33 -3.00 -17.19 27.89
N GLN A 34 -2.81 -16.44 28.98
CA GLN A 34 -3.19 -15.04 29.04
C GLN A 34 -2.35 -14.17 28.09
N THR A 35 -1.03 -14.41 28.06
CA THR A 35 -0.09 -13.72 27.17
C THR A 35 -0.42 -14.03 25.71
N ALA A 36 -0.68 -15.29 25.37
CA ALA A 36 -1.07 -15.70 24.02
C ALA A 36 -2.37 -15.01 23.59
N LYS A 37 -3.38 -14.93 24.47
CA LYS A 37 -4.64 -14.22 24.20
C LYS A 37 -4.43 -12.73 23.96
N GLN A 38 -3.58 -12.08 24.75
CA GLN A 38 -3.25 -10.66 24.57
C GLN A 38 -2.54 -10.43 23.23
N GLN A 39 -1.50 -11.21 22.91
CA GLN A 39 -0.79 -11.11 21.65
C GLN A 39 -1.70 -11.37 20.44
N MET A 40 -2.61 -12.35 20.53
CA MET A 40 -3.59 -12.61 19.47
C MET A 40 -4.56 -11.44 19.27
N THR A 41 -5.00 -10.82 20.37
CA THR A 41 -5.89 -9.66 20.32
C THR A 41 -5.18 -8.45 19.72
N GLU A 42 -3.94 -8.20 20.13
CA GLU A 42 -3.10 -7.14 19.58
C GLU A 42 -2.84 -7.35 18.09
N LEU A 43 -2.43 -8.56 17.70
CA LEU A 43 -2.17 -8.91 16.31
C LEU A 43 -3.42 -8.77 15.44
N SER A 44 -4.58 -9.19 15.94
CA SER A 44 -5.86 -9.01 15.26
C SER A 44 -6.19 -7.53 15.06
N SER A 45 -5.97 -6.70 16.09
CA SER A 45 -6.17 -5.25 16.00
C SER A 45 -5.23 -4.61 14.97
N GLN A 46 -3.94 -4.96 14.99
CA GLN A 46 -2.96 -4.47 14.03
C GLN A 46 -3.32 -4.89 12.60
N MET A 47 -3.79 -6.12 12.39
CA MET A 47 -4.27 -6.58 11.08
C MET A 47 -5.47 -5.77 10.59
N GLN A 48 -6.45 -5.50 11.45
CA GLN A 48 -7.61 -4.67 11.08
C GLN A 48 -7.19 -3.25 10.69
N GLN A 49 -6.31 -2.63 11.47
CA GLN A 49 -5.78 -1.30 11.16
C GLN A 49 -5.00 -1.30 9.83
N LEU A 50 -4.21 -2.34 9.57
CA LEU A 50 -3.46 -2.48 8.32
C LEU A 50 -4.40 -2.63 7.13
N GLN A 51 -5.45 -3.45 7.26
CA GLN A 51 -6.46 -3.62 6.21
C GLN A 51 -7.17 -2.31 5.89
N GLN A 52 -7.55 -1.52 6.92
CA GLN A 52 -8.14 -0.19 6.71
C GLN A 52 -7.18 0.78 6.02
N LYS A 53 -5.89 0.78 6.40
CA LYS A 53 -4.85 1.58 5.73
C LYS A 53 -4.69 1.19 4.26
N ILE A 54 -4.70 -0.11 3.95
CA ILE A 54 -4.62 -0.60 2.56
C ILE A 54 -5.81 -0.12 1.74
N ILE A 55 -7.03 -0.25 2.26
CA ILE A 55 -8.25 0.23 1.57
C ILE A 55 -8.14 1.73 1.28
N LYS A 56 -7.77 2.53 2.29
CA LYS A 56 -7.61 3.98 2.14
C LYS A 56 -6.52 4.35 1.13
N ASN A 57 -5.38 3.67 1.18
CA ASN A 57 -4.28 3.93 0.26
C ASN A 57 -4.64 3.56 -1.18
N ASN A 58 -5.33 2.45 -1.39
CA ASN A 58 -5.79 2.05 -2.73
C ASN A 58 -6.77 3.08 -3.31
N GLN A 59 -7.68 3.60 -2.49
CA GLN A 59 -8.59 4.67 -2.92
C GLN A 59 -7.81 5.92 -3.35
N ILE A 60 -6.82 6.35 -2.56
CA ILE A 60 -5.96 7.50 -2.89
C ILE A 60 -5.20 7.26 -4.20
N ILE A 61 -4.70 6.04 -4.43
CA ILE A 61 -4.00 5.70 -5.67
C ILE A 61 -4.95 5.85 -6.87
N THR A 62 -6.16 5.29 -6.78
CA THR A 62 -7.16 5.41 -7.85
C THR A 62 -7.55 6.87 -8.12
N ASP A 63 -7.77 7.67 -7.07
CA ASP A 63 -8.11 9.08 -7.22
C ASP A 63 -6.94 9.88 -7.85
N ASN A 64 -5.70 9.55 -7.49
CA ASN A 64 -4.51 10.17 -8.06
C ASN A 64 -4.30 9.78 -9.53
N GLU A 65 -4.55 8.53 -9.90
CA GLU A 65 -4.48 8.07 -11.30
C GLU A 65 -5.51 8.80 -12.16
N LEU A 66 -6.75 8.94 -11.67
CA LEU A 66 -7.79 9.70 -12.35
C LEU A 66 -7.40 11.17 -12.51
N SER A 67 -6.93 11.80 -11.43
CA SER A 67 -6.48 13.20 -11.43
C SER A 67 -5.31 13.43 -12.38
N LYS A 68 -4.39 12.46 -12.47
CA LYS A 68 -3.26 12.50 -13.41
C LYS A 68 -3.77 12.53 -14.86
N HIS A 69 -4.71 11.65 -15.22
CA HIS A 69 -5.30 11.65 -16.55
C HIS A 69 -6.05 12.95 -16.88
N GLU A 70 -6.77 13.50 -15.90
CA GLU A 70 -7.44 14.79 -16.09
C GLU A 70 -6.43 15.92 -16.34
N LEU A 71 -5.37 15.99 -15.53
CA LEU A 71 -4.32 17.00 -15.67
C LEU A 71 -3.55 16.86 -17.00
N GLU A 72 -3.30 15.64 -17.46
CA GLU A 72 -2.71 15.36 -18.77
C GLU A 72 -3.61 15.89 -19.90
N ASN A 73 -4.92 15.61 -19.84
CA ASN A 73 -5.88 16.11 -20.82
C ASN A 73 -6.00 17.64 -20.81
N GLN A 74 -6.04 18.26 -19.63
CA GLN A 74 -6.04 19.71 -19.49
C GLN A 74 -4.74 20.34 -20.00
N SER A 75 -3.59 19.70 -19.77
CA SER A 75 -2.30 20.14 -20.29
C SER A 75 -2.27 20.10 -21.82
N ILE A 76 -2.75 19.01 -22.42
CA ILE A 76 -2.85 18.88 -23.89
C ILE A 76 -3.79 19.94 -24.46
N SER A 77 -4.96 20.13 -23.86
CA SER A 77 -5.93 21.14 -24.30
C SER A 77 -5.35 22.56 -24.26
N ARG A 78 -4.66 22.93 -23.19
CA ARG A 78 -3.98 24.23 -23.09
C ARG A 78 -2.85 24.39 -24.10
N GLN A 79 -2.07 23.33 -24.33
CA GLN A 79 -1.03 23.36 -25.35
C GLN A 79 -1.62 23.55 -26.76
N GLU A 80 -2.75 22.93 -27.08
CA GLU A 80 -3.45 23.12 -28.36
C GLU A 80 -3.95 24.56 -28.50
N GLN A 81 -4.55 25.14 -27.45
CA GLN A 81 -4.99 26.54 -27.47
C GLN A 81 -3.83 27.52 -27.72
N ILE A 82 -2.70 27.34 -27.04
CA ILE A 82 -1.50 28.16 -27.24
C ILE A 82 -0.99 28.00 -28.67
N ASN A 83 -0.94 26.76 -29.15
CA ASN A 83 -0.51 26.44 -30.51
C ASN A 83 -1.40 27.10 -31.57
N GLU A 84 -2.72 27.08 -31.40
CA GLU A 84 -3.65 27.78 -32.30
C GLU A 84 -3.42 29.29 -32.28
N GLN A 85 -3.21 29.89 -31.11
CA GLN A 85 -2.87 31.32 -30.98
C GLN A 85 -1.53 31.67 -31.64
N LEU A 86 -0.56 30.77 -31.63
CA LEU A 86 0.74 30.96 -32.27
C LEU A 86 0.70 30.74 -33.79
N LYS A 87 -0.22 29.90 -34.29
CA LYS A 87 -0.40 29.63 -35.72
C LYS A 87 -0.73 30.90 -36.51
N ASP A 88 -1.59 31.75 -35.94
CA ASP A 88 -2.09 32.97 -36.58
C ASP A 88 -1.37 34.23 -36.09
N ASN A 89 -0.13 34.09 -35.61
CA ASN A 89 0.64 35.23 -35.10
C ASN A 89 1.22 36.09 -36.25
N ASP A 90 0.82 37.36 -36.29
CA ASP A 90 1.24 38.33 -37.31
C ASP A 90 2.76 38.56 -37.39
N CYS A 91 3.50 38.42 -36.28
CA CYS A 91 4.96 38.54 -36.33
C CYS A 91 5.61 37.35 -37.06
N ALA A 92 5.07 36.14 -36.87
CA ALA A 92 5.56 34.94 -37.55
C ALA A 92 5.16 34.91 -39.03
N ASN A 93 3.91 35.32 -39.34
CA ASN A 93 3.38 35.36 -40.70
C ASN A 93 4.12 36.33 -41.64
N ARG A 94 4.84 37.31 -41.09
CA ARG A 94 5.73 38.20 -41.87
C ARG A 94 7.01 37.51 -42.33
N LEU A 95 7.46 36.47 -41.62
CA LEU A 95 8.70 35.74 -41.89
C LEU A 95 8.43 34.43 -42.64
N ILE A 96 7.34 33.75 -42.31
CA ILE A 96 6.93 32.48 -42.92
C ILE A 96 5.47 32.61 -43.36
N PRO A 97 5.15 32.48 -44.66
CA PRO A 97 3.78 32.53 -45.15
C PRO A 97 2.86 31.54 -44.44
N MET A 98 1.65 31.99 -44.09
CA MET A 98 0.62 31.23 -43.37
C MET A 98 0.37 29.79 -43.90
N PRO A 99 0.38 29.52 -45.22
CA PRO A 99 0.19 28.15 -45.72
C PRO A 99 1.31 27.19 -45.28
N ILE A 100 2.55 27.69 -45.21
CA ILE A 100 3.72 26.91 -44.83
C ILE A 100 3.70 26.65 -43.31
N SER A 101 3.47 27.69 -42.50
CA SER A 101 3.35 27.55 -41.04
C SER A 101 2.19 26.64 -40.64
N GLY A 102 1.04 26.74 -41.31
CA GLY A 102 -0.11 25.84 -41.10
C GLY A 102 0.20 24.38 -41.47
N SER A 103 0.94 24.14 -42.57
CA SER A 103 1.36 22.77 -42.92
C SER A 103 2.33 22.16 -41.88
N MET A 104 3.27 22.97 -41.37
CA MET A 104 4.20 22.54 -40.33
C MET A 104 3.50 22.28 -38.99
N TYR A 105 2.52 23.11 -38.65
CA TYR A 105 1.64 22.91 -37.51
C TYR A 105 0.91 21.56 -37.59
N ASN A 106 0.23 21.30 -38.70
CA ASN A 106 -0.52 20.05 -38.89
C ASN A 106 0.39 18.82 -38.82
N ARG A 107 1.61 18.91 -39.38
CA ARG A 107 2.61 17.83 -39.30
C ARG A 107 3.11 17.62 -37.87
N ALA A 108 3.37 18.68 -37.12
CA ALA A 108 3.78 18.58 -35.73
C ALA A 108 2.67 17.99 -34.85
N LYS A 109 1.41 18.39 -35.10
CA LYS A 109 0.22 17.85 -34.45
C LYS A 109 0.05 16.36 -34.75
N SER A 110 0.12 15.95 -36.02
CA SER A 110 0.00 14.53 -36.41
C SER A 110 1.10 13.67 -35.77
N LEU A 111 2.32 14.19 -35.66
CA LEU A 111 3.43 13.48 -35.00
C LEU A 111 3.17 13.30 -33.49
N ARG A 112 2.69 14.33 -32.79
CA ARG A 112 2.30 14.23 -31.38
C ARG A 112 1.17 13.22 -31.15
N GLU A 113 0.15 13.25 -32.00
CA GLU A 113 -0.96 12.28 -31.92
C GLU A 113 -0.49 10.84 -32.18
N SER A 114 0.47 10.64 -33.08
CA SER A 114 1.05 9.32 -33.37
C SER A 114 1.98 8.81 -32.26
N ALA A 115 2.61 9.72 -31.52
CA ALA A 115 3.51 9.40 -30.41
C ALA A 115 2.79 9.27 -29.06
N ASN A 116 1.47 9.48 -29.01
CA ASN A 116 0.70 9.46 -27.78
C ASN A 116 0.48 8.00 -27.32
N PRO A 117 1.08 7.54 -26.21
CA PRO A 117 1.07 6.13 -25.81
C PRO A 117 -0.34 5.62 -25.43
N SER A 118 -1.28 6.53 -25.15
CA SER A 118 -2.68 6.22 -24.90
C SER A 118 -3.43 5.64 -26.12
N LYS A 119 -2.94 5.85 -27.34
CA LYS A 119 -3.48 5.23 -28.57
C LYS A 119 -2.75 3.95 -28.99
N SER A 120 -1.52 3.72 -28.53
CA SER A 120 -0.74 2.54 -28.93
C SER A 120 -0.97 1.30 -28.06
N ALA A 121 -1.75 1.43 -26.98
CA ALA A 121 -2.04 0.36 -26.03
C ALA A 121 -3.43 -0.28 -26.22
N GLN A 122 -4.06 -0.09 -27.38
CA GLN A 122 -5.35 -0.69 -27.75
C GLN A 122 -5.18 -1.78 -28.81
#